data_AF-A0AAV7DRS9-F1
#
_entry.id   AF-A0AAV7DRS9-F1
#
_cell.length_a   1.000
_cell.length_b   1.000
_cell.length_c   1.000
_cell.angle_alpha   90.00
_cell.angle_beta   90.00
_cell.angle_gamma   90.00
#
_symmetry.space_group_name_H-M   'P 1'
#
loop_
_entity.id
_entity.type
_entity.pdbx_description
1 polymer ?
#
loop_
_entity_poly.entity_id
_entity_poly.type
_entity_poly.pdbx_seq_one_letter_code
_entity_poly.pdbx_strand_id
1 'polypeptide(L)'
;MGSSNLVLSFIFAVGLAMEQITSASQQESLYWLDAHNAARRMAGTPMMKWNTTLVDYSGSYLNQTTKDCKFMASKGPYGENSMIVEKASTTPTEIVAVWMKEKEYYDSSKSICIKPCYHYTQVQFECIS
;
A
#
# COMPACT_ATOMS: atom_id res chain seq x y z
N MET A 1 -35.34 10.84 -34.06
CA MET A 1 -34.88 11.83 -33.05
C MET A 1 -34.92 11.19 -31.66
N GLY A 2 -33.95 10.35 -31.31
CA GLY A 2 -33.97 9.61 -30.02
C GLY A 2 -32.59 9.26 -29.44
N SER A 3 -31.50 9.57 -30.12
CA SER A 3 -30.13 9.20 -29.71
C SER A 3 -29.45 10.24 -28.81
N SER A 4 -29.79 11.53 -28.93
CA SER A 4 -29.05 12.62 -28.27
C SER A 4 -29.20 12.61 -26.73
N ASN A 5 -30.40 12.33 -26.21
CA ASN A 5 -30.65 12.27 -24.77
C ASN A 5 -30.00 11.04 -24.11
N LEU A 6 -29.92 9.91 -24.83
CA LEU A 6 -29.24 8.70 -24.35
C LEU A 6 -27.72 8.90 -24.28
N VAL A 7 -27.13 9.55 -25.28
CA VAL A 7 -25.68 9.84 -25.31
C VAL A 7 -25.29 10.80 -24.20
N LEU A 8 -26.07 11.87 -23.97
CA LEU A 8 -25.79 12.85 -22.90
C LEU A 8 -25.91 12.22 -21.50
N SER A 9 -26.94 11.39 -21.27
CA SER A 9 -27.12 10.69 -20.00
C SER A 9 -25.98 9.71 -19.72
N PHE A 10 -25.47 9.04 -20.77
CA PHE A 10 -24.33 8.13 -20.65
C PHE A 10 -23.03 8.87 -20.35
N ILE A 11 -22.76 10.00 -21.00
CA ILE A 11 -21.57 10.85 -20.72
C ILE A 11 -21.60 11.35 -19.26
N PHE A 12 -22.76 11.79 -18.77
CA PHE A 12 -22.91 12.24 -17.40
C PHE A 12 -22.71 11.11 -16.39
N ALA A 13 -23.27 9.94 -16.65
CA ALA A 13 -23.10 8.75 -15.79
C ALA A 13 -21.63 8.28 -15.75
N VAL A 14 -20.92 8.30 -16.88
CA VAL A 14 -19.49 7.95 -16.94
C VAL A 14 -18.64 8.99 -16.19
N GLY A 15 -18.93 10.28 -16.34
CA GLY A 15 -18.24 11.35 -15.59
C GLY A 15 -18.35 11.17 -14.07
N LEU A 16 -19.58 10.97 -13.58
CA LEU A 16 -19.83 10.70 -12.16
C LEU A 16 -19.14 9.43 -11.66
N ALA A 17 -19.16 8.35 -12.46
CA ALA A 17 -18.48 7.09 -12.09
C ALA A 17 -16.96 7.26 -11.98
N MET A 18 -16.35 7.99 -12.91
CA MET A 18 -14.92 8.29 -12.88
C MET A 18 -14.54 9.14 -11.66
N GLU A 19 -15.32 10.17 -11.34
CA GLU A 19 -15.13 11.00 -10.14
C GLU A 19 -15.20 10.17 -8.85
N GLN A 20 -16.19 9.27 -8.73
CA GLN A 20 -16.33 8.39 -7.58
C GLN A 20 -15.14 7.43 -7.42
N ILE A 21 -14.67 6.83 -8.52
CA ILE A 21 -13.54 5.90 -8.51
C ILE A 21 -12.24 6.62 -8.09
N THR A 22 -11.99 7.83 -8.61
CA THR A 22 -10.81 8.62 -8.23
C THR A 22 -10.84 9.00 -6.75
N SER A 23 -12.01 9.35 -6.21
CA SER A 23 -12.13 9.69 -4.78
C SER A 23 -11.86 8.48 -3.87
N ALA A 24 -12.34 7.29 -4.23
CA ALA A 24 -12.15 6.07 -3.47
C ALA A 24 -10.67 5.62 -3.45
N SER A 25 -9.98 5.67 -4.60
CA SER A 25 -8.55 5.31 -4.68
C SER A 25 -7.66 6.31 -3.93
N GLN A 26 -8.02 7.59 -3.95
CA GLN A 26 -7.32 8.62 -3.18
C GLN A 26 -7.56 8.45 -1.68
N GLN A 27 -8.75 8.05 -1.26
CA GLN A 27 -9.06 7.74 0.13
C GLN A 27 -8.28 6.52 0.64
N GLU A 28 -8.19 5.47 -0.17
CA GLU A 28 -7.40 4.27 0.17
C GLU A 28 -5.90 4.58 0.32
N SER A 29 -5.37 5.44 -0.56
CA SER A 29 -3.99 5.92 -0.50
C SER A 29 -3.66 6.59 0.83
N LEU A 30 -4.58 7.42 1.34
CA LEU A 30 -4.42 8.08 2.65
C LEU A 30 -4.36 7.07 3.79
N TYR A 31 -5.20 6.03 3.77
CA TYR A 31 -5.18 5.00 4.81
C TYR A 31 -3.85 4.23 4.87
N TRP A 32 -3.25 3.93 3.71
CA TRP A 32 -1.92 3.33 3.66
C TRP A 32 -0.84 4.24 4.23
N LEU A 33 -0.85 5.52 3.86
CA LEU A 33 0.12 6.49 4.37
C LEU A 33 -0.04 6.71 5.88
N ASP A 34 -1.27 6.86 6.35
CA ASP A 34 -1.59 7.13 7.75
C ASP A 34 -1.20 5.95 8.64
N ALA A 35 -1.47 4.72 8.20
CA ALA A 35 -1.06 3.51 8.93
C ALA A 35 0.46 3.43 9.10
N HIS A 36 1.23 3.68 8.03
CA HIS A 36 2.70 3.72 8.10
C HIS A 36 3.19 4.86 8.99
N ASN A 37 2.65 6.06 8.84
CA ASN A 37 3.08 7.22 9.62
C ASN A 37 2.71 7.11 11.10
N ALA A 38 1.60 6.46 11.45
CA ALA A 38 1.27 6.12 12.83
C ALA A 38 2.32 5.16 13.43
N ALA A 39 2.71 4.12 12.68
CA ALA A 39 3.73 3.17 13.12
C ALA A 39 5.12 3.83 13.27
N ARG A 40 5.51 4.71 12.34
CA ARG A 40 6.79 5.44 12.38
C ARG A 40 6.85 6.45 13.51
N ARG A 41 5.75 7.17 13.77
CA ARG A 41 5.62 8.09 14.92
C ARG A 41 5.85 7.38 16.25
N MET A 42 5.31 6.17 16.43
CA MET A 42 5.53 5.39 17.66
C MET A 42 6.98 4.94 17.84
N ALA A 43 7.75 4.85 16.76
CA ALA A 43 9.15 4.45 16.77
C ALA A 43 10.14 5.64 16.79
N GLY A 44 9.65 6.87 16.65
CA GLY A 44 10.49 8.07 16.55
C GLY A 44 11.11 8.32 15.17
N THR A 45 10.66 7.59 14.15
CA THR A 45 11.17 7.67 12.77
C THR A 45 10.42 8.77 11.99
N PRO A 46 11.06 9.57 11.13
CA PRO A 46 10.39 10.62 10.35
C PRO A 46 9.25 10.11 9.48
N MET A 47 8.20 10.92 9.31
CA MET A 47 7.03 10.55 8.51
C MET A 47 7.36 10.44 7.01
N MET A 48 6.74 9.46 6.34
CA MET A 48 6.77 9.31 4.90
C MET A 48 5.79 10.27 4.21
N LYS A 49 6.03 10.52 2.93
CA LYS A 49 5.11 11.22 2.03
C LYS A 49 4.62 10.25 0.97
N TRP A 50 3.38 10.41 0.53
CA TRP A 50 2.84 9.65 -0.58
C TRP A 50 3.61 9.94 -1.87
N ASN A 51 3.84 8.91 -2.68
CA ASN A 51 4.45 9.03 -4.00
C ASN A 51 3.63 8.21 -5.00
N THR A 52 2.99 8.90 -5.94
CA THR A 52 2.10 8.29 -6.94
C THR A 52 2.84 7.34 -7.89
N THR A 53 4.14 7.57 -8.17
CA THR A 53 4.94 6.65 -8.98
C THR A 53 5.06 5.27 -8.34
N LEU A 54 5.11 5.18 -7.00
CA LEU A 54 5.16 3.88 -6.30
C LEU A 54 3.82 3.15 -6.34
N VAL A 55 2.71 3.89 -6.41
CA VAL A 55 1.36 3.33 -6.56
C VAL A 55 1.21 2.68 -7.93
N ASP A 56 1.61 3.41 -8.98
CA ASP A 56 1.53 2.89 -10.35
C ASP A 56 2.42 1.65 -10.51
N TYR A 57 3.60 1.67 -9.86
CA TYR A 57 4.51 0.54 -9.85
C TYR A 57 3.91 -0.69 -9.17
N SER A 58 3.39 -0.54 -7.94
CA SER A 58 2.82 -1.64 -7.17
C SER A 58 1.57 -2.22 -7.83
N GLY A 59 0.67 -1.36 -8.35
CA GLY A 59 -0.52 -1.78 -9.09
C GLY A 59 -0.16 -2.54 -10.37
N SER A 60 0.82 -2.06 -11.13
CA SER A 60 1.30 -2.73 -12.33
C SER A 60 1.93 -4.10 -12.03
N TYR A 61 2.67 -4.21 -10.93
CA TYR A 61 3.28 -5.47 -10.50
C TYR A 61 2.23 -6.50 -10.07
N LEU A 62 1.25 -6.09 -9.26
CA LEU A 62 0.18 -6.98 -8.81
C LEU A 62 -0.68 -7.48 -9.98
N ASN A 63 -1.00 -6.61 -10.94
CA ASN A 63 -1.76 -7.00 -12.13
C ASN A 63 -1.07 -8.08 -12.99
N GLN A 64 0.26 -8.17 -12.95
CA GLN A 64 1.03 -9.20 -13.64
C GLN A 64 1.10 -10.53 -12.87
N THR A 65 1.02 -10.47 -11.53
CA THR A 65 1.34 -11.59 -10.63
C THR A 65 0.09 -12.29 -10.07
N THR A 66 -1.10 -11.71 -10.22
CA THR A 66 -2.38 -12.22 -9.67
C THR A 66 -2.84 -13.58 -10.23
N LYS A 67 -2.24 -14.12 -11.29
CA LYS A 67 -2.69 -15.38 -11.89
C LYS A 67 -2.51 -16.61 -10.99
N ASP A 68 -1.54 -16.58 -10.06
CA ASP A 68 -1.13 -17.77 -9.31
C ASP A 68 -1.25 -17.64 -7.78
N CYS A 69 -1.61 -16.46 -7.25
CA CYS A 69 -1.60 -16.15 -5.80
C CYS A 69 -0.29 -16.59 -5.10
N LYS A 70 0.84 -16.57 -5.81
CA LYS A 70 2.15 -16.93 -5.28
C LYS A 70 2.91 -15.68 -4.88
N PHE A 71 3.57 -15.75 -3.73
CA PHE A 71 4.47 -14.70 -3.28
C PHE A 71 5.71 -14.67 -4.18
N MET A 72 5.88 -13.57 -4.90
CA MET A 72 7.11 -13.23 -5.59
C MET A 72 7.42 -11.78 -5.26
N ALA A 73 8.68 -11.46 -4.94
CA ALA A 73 9.12 -10.08 -4.86
C ALA A 73 9.23 -9.50 -6.27
N SER A 74 8.91 -8.22 -6.45
CA SER A 74 8.99 -7.57 -7.77
C SER A 74 10.40 -7.53 -8.36
N LYS A 75 11.42 -7.66 -7.50
CA LYS A 75 12.84 -7.45 -7.84
C LYS A 75 13.10 -6.08 -8.49
N GLY A 76 12.23 -5.12 -8.18
CA GLY A 76 12.34 -3.74 -8.62
C GLY A 76 13.41 -2.93 -7.91
N PRO A 77 13.55 -1.65 -8.27
CA PRO A 77 14.49 -0.75 -7.63
C PRO A 77 14.03 -0.22 -6.26
N TYR A 78 12.80 -0.56 -5.84
CA TYR A 78 12.18 -0.05 -4.61
C TYR A 78 12.14 -1.12 -3.53
N GLY A 79 12.20 -0.68 -2.26
CA GLY A 79 11.86 -1.55 -1.13
C GLY A 79 10.40 -2.01 -1.19
N GLU A 80 10.11 -3.22 -0.73
CA GLU A 80 8.80 -3.85 -0.89
C GLU A 80 8.38 -4.60 0.37
N ASN A 81 7.13 -4.37 0.80
CA ASN A 81 6.41 -5.24 1.72
C ASN A 81 5.16 -5.79 1.02
N SER A 82 4.92 -7.08 1.20
CA SER A 82 3.83 -7.81 0.53
C SER A 82 3.19 -8.79 1.51
N MET A 83 1.87 -8.93 1.45
CA MET A 83 1.11 -9.85 2.32
C MET A 83 -0.07 -10.44 1.56
N ILE A 84 -0.29 -11.75 1.73
CA ILE A 84 -1.53 -12.40 1.30
C ILE A 84 -2.52 -12.29 2.46
N VAL A 85 -3.72 -11.79 2.17
CA VAL A 85 -4.82 -11.66 3.13
C VAL A 85 -5.97 -12.57 2.73
N GLU A 86 -6.65 -13.16 3.72
CA GLU A 86 -7.80 -14.04 3.47
C GLU A 86 -9.10 -13.27 3.21
N LYS A 87 -9.22 -12.05 3.76
CA LYS A 87 -10.43 -11.23 3.70
C LYS A 87 -10.17 -9.97 2.89
N ALA A 88 -11.04 -9.70 1.91
CA ALA A 88 -11.00 -8.45 1.15
C ALA A 88 -11.25 -7.20 2.01
N SER A 89 -11.87 -7.36 3.18
CA SER A 89 -12.12 -6.27 4.12
C SER A 89 -10.92 -5.96 5.03
N THR A 90 -9.79 -6.66 4.90
CA THR A 90 -8.60 -6.39 5.70
C THR A 90 -8.05 -5.00 5.34
N THR A 91 -7.87 -4.18 6.36
CA THR A 91 -7.51 -2.76 6.21
C THR A 91 -5.99 -2.56 6.17
N PRO A 92 -5.51 -1.43 5.59
CA PRO A 92 -4.10 -1.05 5.65
C PRO A 92 -3.52 -1.02 7.08
N THR A 93 -4.30 -0.53 8.05
CA THR A 93 -3.92 -0.49 9.47
C THR A 93 -3.68 -1.88 10.04
N GLU A 94 -4.54 -2.85 9.73
CA GLU A 94 -4.35 -4.24 10.18
C GLU A 94 -3.11 -4.87 9.56
N ILE A 95 -2.85 -4.64 8.27
CA ILE A 95 -1.66 -5.16 7.57
C ILE A 95 -0.38 -4.58 8.18
N VAL A 96 -0.31 -3.25 8.31
CA VAL A 96 0.85 -2.58 8.92
C VAL A 96 1.05 -3.03 10.36
N ALA A 97 -0.03 -3.24 11.13
CA ALA A 97 0.08 -3.77 12.48
C ALA A 97 0.69 -5.18 12.51
N VAL A 98 0.37 -6.05 11.54
CA VAL A 98 0.99 -7.37 11.43
C VAL A 98 2.48 -7.25 11.08
N TRP A 99 2.86 -6.41 10.12
CA TRP A 99 4.27 -6.16 9.81
C TRP A 99 5.04 -5.63 11.02
N MET A 100 4.43 -4.74 11.81
CA MET A 100 5.04 -4.18 13.01
C MET A 100 5.22 -5.19 14.15
N LYS A 101 4.48 -6.31 14.18
CA LYS A 101 4.69 -7.38 15.19
C LYS A 101 6.06 -8.01 15.07
N GLU A 102 6.68 -8.02 13.89
CA GLU A 102 8.05 -8.52 13.70
C GLU A 102 9.10 -7.73 14.49
N LYS A 103 8.74 -6.60 15.11
CA LYS A 103 9.59 -5.92 16.11
C LYS A 103 10.09 -6.87 17.20
N GLU A 104 9.28 -7.86 17.61
CA GLU A 104 9.68 -8.86 18.60
C GLU A 104 10.89 -9.71 18.14
N TYR A 105 11.18 -9.71 16.84
CA TYR A 105 12.28 -10.43 16.20
C TYR A 105 13.49 -9.53 15.89
N TYR A 106 13.46 -8.25 16.27
CA TYR A 106 14.55 -7.32 16.04
C TYR A 106 15.30 -7.02 17.35
N ASP A 107 16.60 -7.36 17.40
CA ASP A 107 17.50 -6.96 18.49
C ASP A 107 18.05 -5.55 18.18
N SER A 108 17.43 -4.53 18.77
CA SER A 108 17.83 -3.13 18.56
C SER A 108 19.22 -2.80 19.07
N SER A 109 19.75 -3.54 20.03
CA SER A 109 21.09 -3.30 20.61
C SER A 109 22.21 -3.70 19.64
N LYS A 110 21.94 -4.72 18.82
CA LYS A 110 22.87 -5.24 17.80
C LYS A 110 22.49 -4.84 16.39
N SER A 111 21.31 -4.25 16.22
CA SER A 111 20.72 -3.92 14.92
C SER A 111 20.58 -5.13 13.99
N ILE A 112 20.17 -6.29 14.53
CA ILE A 112 19.99 -7.54 13.77
C ILE A 112 18.60 -8.15 13.94
N CYS A 113 18.14 -8.86 12.92
CA CYS A 113 16.98 -9.76 13.01
C CYS A 113 17.41 -11.10 13.65
N ILE A 114 16.82 -11.47 14.79
CA ILE A 114 17.00 -12.81 15.40
C ILE A 114 16.11 -13.88 14.75
N LYS A 115 14.99 -13.45 14.16
CA LYS A 115 14.10 -14.19 13.24
C LYS A 115 13.71 -13.23 12.12
N PRO A 116 13.13 -13.69 10.99
CA PRO A 116 12.74 -12.79 9.89
C PRO A 116 11.97 -11.57 10.39
N CYS A 117 12.49 -10.37 10.10
CA CYS A 117 11.94 -9.10 10.55
C CYS A 117 11.97 -8.01 9.47
N TYR A 118 11.92 -8.47 8.21
CA TYR A 118 12.09 -7.65 7.01
C TYR A 118 10.96 -6.65 6.83
N HIS A 119 9.72 -7.01 7.18
CA HIS A 119 8.60 -6.08 7.06
C HIS A 119 8.69 -4.97 8.08
N TYR A 120 9.00 -5.30 9.34
CA TYR A 120 9.20 -4.31 10.40
C TYR A 120 10.31 -3.31 10.05
N THR A 121 11.47 -3.83 9.65
CA THR A 121 12.63 -2.99 9.30
C THR A 121 12.34 -2.11 8.07
N GLN A 122 11.59 -2.61 7.08
CA GLN A 122 11.18 -1.81 5.93
C GLN A 122 10.20 -0.68 6.30
N VAL A 123 9.21 -0.93 7.19
CA VAL A 123 8.28 0.12 7.66
C VAL A 123 9.03 1.25 8.38
N GLN A 124 10.07 0.89 9.14
CA GLN A 124 10.88 1.83 9.91
C GLN A 124 12.11 2.34 9.17
N PHE A 125 12.29 1.98 7.90
CA PHE A 125 13.51 2.31 7.18
C PHE A 125 13.72 3.82 7.05
N GLU A 126 14.93 4.26 7.30
CA GLU A 126 15.40 5.62 7.14
C GLU A 126 16.82 5.59 6.60
N CYS A 127 17.07 6.26 5.47
CA CYS A 127 18.43 6.51 5.01
C CYS A 127 19.01 7.63 5.86
N ILE A 128 20.00 7.33 6.69
CA ILE A 128 20.82 8.37 7.33
C ILE A 128 21.79 8.88 6.25
N SER A 129 21.58 10.12 5.80
CA SER A 129 22.50 10.84 4.90
C SER A 129 23.68 11.41 5.66
#